data_AF-A0A3N5LIS1-F1
#
_entry.id   AF-A0A3N5LIS1-F1
#
_cell.length_a   1.000
_cell.length_b   1.000
_cell.length_c   1.000
_cell.angle_alpha   90.00
_cell.angle_beta   90.00
_cell.angle_gamma   90.00
#
_symmetry.space_group_name_H-M   'P 1'
#
loop_
_entity.id
_entity.type
_entity.pdbx_description
1 polymer ?
#
loop_
_entity_poly.entity_id
_entity_poly.type
_entity_poly.pdbx_seq_one_letter_code
_entity_poly.pdbx_strand_id
1 'polypeptide(L)'
;MAVAAKNHTDHRISQKGAIVSWLLLMILLLLLIGVVVYAVLGRSGRTARVDGSDVKEAWASVKGASQNAVTTSKVKSALALSKNVSAFDINVDSSGGVVTLRGTVPSQESRRIAEEIARDTDGVKEVKNQISVDHSAKPDPQMANLGTRVSDLELRTRLDDTLDKDSSLRDDDIKIDVQNGVVNLDGEVDTTEEKRAAEAQAWRLNDIKDVRNNLRVKGQEETDQPKDELAKRVEFELYSSRAFNLEPINVRSSQGVVILDGQVRSQAEKILAGKLAHDVDGVKSVKNNLSVMPEAEPSAPSTQPTE
;
A
#
# COMPACT_ATOMS: atom_id res chain seq x y z
N MET A 1 37.38 32.13 -5.56
CA MET A 1 36.35 33.07 -5.06
C MET A 1 35.09 32.25 -4.83
N ALA A 2 34.87 31.72 -3.62
CA ALA A 2 34.09 32.31 -2.51
C ALA A 2 32.61 32.54 -2.91
N VAL A 3 31.72 31.57 -2.64
CA VAL A 3 30.74 31.53 -1.52
C VAL A 3 29.46 32.33 -1.80
N ALA A 4 28.32 31.63 -1.91
CA ALA A 4 27.03 32.03 -1.34
C ALA A 4 26.02 30.87 -1.44
N ALA A 5 26.01 30.03 -0.41
CA ALA A 5 24.90 29.14 -0.09
C ALA A 5 23.98 29.83 0.91
N LYS A 6 22.71 29.37 0.94
CA LYS A 6 21.73 29.45 2.04
C LYS A 6 20.72 30.59 1.95
N ASN A 7 19.49 30.25 1.60
CA ASN A 7 18.30 30.67 2.33
C ASN A 7 17.06 29.86 1.90
N HIS A 8 16.82 28.75 2.59
CA HIS A 8 15.54 28.05 2.54
C HIS A 8 15.26 27.36 3.89
N THR A 9 15.37 28.10 4.99
CA THR A 9 15.05 27.63 6.34
C THR A 9 14.49 28.78 7.17
N ASP A 10 13.24 29.19 6.95
CA ASP A 10 12.61 30.16 7.88
C ASP A 10 11.11 29.97 8.16
N HIS A 11 10.45 28.95 7.59
CA HIS A 11 9.00 28.78 7.83
C HIS A 11 8.60 27.88 9.00
N ARG A 12 9.53 27.20 9.68
CA ARG A 12 9.21 26.20 10.73
C ARG A 12 9.30 26.73 12.18
N ILE A 13 9.86 27.92 12.42
CA ILE A 13 10.10 28.42 13.79
C ILE A 13 8.88 29.22 14.32
N SER A 14 8.11 29.88 13.45
CA SER A 14 6.97 30.72 13.84
C SER A 14 5.77 29.94 14.44
N GLN A 15 5.55 28.69 14.02
CA GLN A 15 4.39 27.91 14.46
C GLN A 15 4.52 27.37 15.89
N LYS A 16 5.74 27.04 16.35
CA LYS A 16 5.98 26.54 17.70
C LYS A 16 5.83 27.65 18.76
N GLY A 17 6.23 28.87 18.43
CA GLY A 17 6.05 30.04 19.30
C GLY A 17 4.57 30.39 19.53
N ALA A 18 3.74 30.27 18.48
CA ALA A 18 2.31 30.54 18.56
C ALA A 18 1.57 29.55 19.49
N ILE A 19 1.92 28.26 19.45
CA ILE A 19 1.30 27.22 20.30
C ILE A 19 1.69 27.41 21.76
N VAL A 20 2.95 27.69 22.06
CA VAL A 20 3.42 27.96 23.43
C VAL A 20 2.78 29.24 23.99
N SER A 21 2.60 30.27 23.16
CA SER A 21 1.90 31.50 23.55
C SER A 21 0.42 31.26 23.86
N TRP A 22 -0.28 30.41 23.10
CA TRP A 22 -1.67 30.03 23.38
C TRP A 22 -1.79 29.19 24.63
N LEU A 23 -0.85 28.28 24.88
CA LEU A 23 -0.82 27.45 26.08
C LEU A 23 -0.61 28.31 27.35
N LEU A 24 0.31 29.27 27.29
CA LEU A 24 0.56 30.21 28.39
C LEU A 24 -0.65 31.12 28.65
N LEU A 25 -1.32 31.59 27.60
CA LEU A 25 -2.58 32.34 27.72
C LEU A 25 -3.70 31.52 28.35
N MET A 26 -3.81 30.23 28.01
CA MET A 26 -4.82 29.34 28.57
C MET A 26 -4.57 29.06 30.06
N ILE A 27 -3.31 28.85 30.46
CA ILE A 27 -2.93 28.67 31.87
C ILE A 27 -3.18 29.96 32.65
N LEU A 28 -2.85 31.11 32.09
CA LEU A 28 -3.13 32.41 32.70
C LEU A 28 -4.64 32.65 32.87
N LEU A 29 -5.45 32.24 31.89
CA LEU A 29 -6.91 32.31 31.95
C LEU A 29 -7.47 31.42 33.06
N LEU A 30 -6.98 30.19 33.21
CA LEU A 30 -7.39 29.28 34.28
C LEU A 30 -7.00 29.81 35.67
N LEU A 31 -5.81 30.41 35.81
CA LEU A 31 -5.38 31.05 37.05
C LEU A 31 -6.24 32.29 37.36
N LEU A 32 -6.58 33.09 36.36
CA LEU A 32 -7.49 34.24 36.50
C LEU A 32 -8.89 33.80 36.93
N ILE A 33 -9.43 32.72 36.35
CA ILE A 33 -10.72 32.14 36.77
C ILE A 33 -10.62 31.69 38.23
N GLY A 34 -9.55 31.02 38.64
CA GLY A 34 -9.33 30.62 40.03
C GLY A 34 -9.28 31.82 41.00
N VAL A 35 -8.60 32.90 40.62
CA VAL A 35 -8.52 34.14 41.42
C VAL A 35 -9.85 34.87 41.46
N VAL A 36 -10.60 34.92 40.37
CA VAL A 36 -11.96 35.52 40.32
C VAL A 36 -12.92 34.71 41.18
N VAL A 37 -12.88 33.37 41.09
CA VAL A 37 -13.68 32.48 41.95
C VAL A 37 -13.33 32.70 43.42
N TYR A 38 -12.04 32.79 43.77
CA TYR A 38 -11.58 33.09 45.12
C TYR A 38 -12.00 34.50 45.59
N ALA A 39 -11.93 35.52 44.74
CA ALA A 39 -12.29 36.89 45.09
C ALA A 39 -13.81 37.10 45.22
N VAL A 40 -14.60 36.45 44.37
CA VAL A 40 -16.07 36.50 44.36
C VAL A 40 -16.64 35.68 45.52
N LEU A 41 -16.10 34.49 45.80
CA LEU A 41 -16.50 33.66 46.95
C LEU A 41 -15.87 34.12 48.27
N GLY A 42 -14.74 34.83 48.24
CA GLY A 42 -14.03 35.31 49.43
C GLY A 42 -14.52 36.64 49.99
N ARG A 43 -15.31 37.43 49.24
CA ARG A 43 -15.83 38.74 49.70
C ARG A 43 -17.26 38.76 50.19
N SER A 44 -18.03 37.68 50.00
CA SER A 44 -19.38 37.56 50.56
C SER A 44 -19.38 36.51 51.64
N GLY A 45 -19.64 36.90 52.89
CA GLY A 45 -19.82 36.01 54.05
C GLY A 45 -21.06 35.11 53.99
N ARG A 46 -21.38 34.58 52.81
CA ARG A 46 -22.24 33.42 52.61
C ARG A 46 -21.33 32.30 52.10
N THR A 47 -20.75 31.55 53.03
CA THR A 47 -20.27 30.22 52.68
C THR A 47 -21.50 29.44 52.23
N ALA A 48 -21.71 29.30 50.91
CA ALA A 48 -22.45 28.16 50.41
C ALA A 48 -21.69 26.96 50.97
N ARG A 49 -22.27 26.32 51.98
CA ARG A 49 -21.74 25.10 52.58
C ARG A 49 -21.76 24.10 51.43
N VAL A 50 -20.62 23.93 50.76
CA VAL A 50 -20.45 22.88 49.76
C VAL A 50 -20.56 21.60 50.57
N ASP A 51 -21.73 20.96 50.48
CA ASP A 51 -22.00 19.77 51.25
C ASP A 51 -21.11 18.63 50.72
N GLY A 52 -20.67 17.75 51.61
CA GLY A 52 -19.78 16.65 51.23
C GLY A 52 -20.42 15.69 50.22
N SER A 53 -21.75 15.74 50.06
CA SER A 53 -22.53 15.07 49.02
C SER A 53 -22.25 15.61 47.62
N ASP A 54 -22.22 16.92 47.43
CA ASP A 54 -22.08 17.56 46.12
C ASP A 54 -20.71 17.27 45.50
N VAL A 55 -19.69 17.23 46.36
CA VAL A 55 -18.33 16.84 45.98
C VAL A 55 -18.27 15.35 45.62
N LYS A 56 -18.93 14.47 46.39
CA LYS A 56 -19.00 13.03 46.10
C LYS A 56 -19.73 12.73 44.79
N GLU A 57 -20.81 13.45 44.48
CA GLU A 57 -21.53 13.33 43.22
C GLU A 57 -20.70 13.82 42.02
N ALA A 58 -19.97 14.93 42.19
CA ALA A 58 -19.00 15.40 41.21
C ALA A 58 -17.86 14.37 40.98
N TRP A 59 -17.32 13.75 42.03
CA TRP A 59 -16.32 12.68 41.88
C TRP A 59 -16.89 11.41 41.23
N ALA A 60 -18.13 11.04 41.56
CA ALA A 60 -18.81 9.87 40.97
C ALA A 60 -19.10 10.07 39.48
N SER A 61 -19.54 11.26 39.08
CA SER A 61 -19.77 11.61 37.67
C SER A 61 -18.47 11.69 36.86
N VAL A 62 -17.37 12.20 37.42
CA VAL A 62 -16.05 12.17 36.78
C VAL A 62 -15.54 10.73 36.62
N LYS A 63 -15.69 9.89 37.64
CA LYS A 63 -15.32 8.46 37.56
C LYS A 63 -16.17 7.71 36.53
N GLY A 64 -17.48 7.99 36.49
CA GLY A 64 -18.41 7.44 35.50
C GLY A 64 -18.08 7.88 34.07
N ALA A 65 -17.79 9.17 33.86
CA ALA A 65 -17.38 9.71 32.56
C ALA A 65 -16.06 9.09 32.07
N SER A 66 -15.09 8.91 32.97
CA SER A 66 -13.82 8.23 32.65
C SER A 66 -14.04 6.76 32.28
N GLN A 67 -14.85 6.02 33.03
CA GLN A 67 -15.18 4.62 32.71
C GLN A 67 -15.94 4.51 31.38
N ASN A 68 -16.91 5.39 31.13
CA ASN A 68 -17.65 5.43 29.88
C ASN A 68 -16.71 5.66 28.69
N ALA A 69 -15.77 6.60 28.80
CA ALA A 69 -14.78 6.86 27.76
C ALA A 69 -13.88 5.64 27.49
N VAL A 70 -13.45 4.93 28.53
CA VAL A 70 -12.65 3.70 28.39
C VAL A 70 -13.44 2.60 27.69
N THR A 71 -14.69 2.34 28.12
CA THR A 71 -15.54 1.31 27.50
C THR A 71 -15.83 1.65 26.04
N THR A 72 -16.20 2.90 25.74
CA THR A 72 -16.39 3.37 24.36
C THR A 72 -15.14 3.16 23.51
N SER A 73 -13.96 3.50 24.04
CA SER A 73 -12.70 3.33 23.32
C SER A 73 -12.40 1.86 23.04
N LYS A 74 -12.59 0.96 24.01
CA LYS A 74 -12.36 -0.48 23.82
C LYS A 74 -13.26 -1.06 22.74
N VAL A 75 -14.56 -0.76 22.80
CA VAL A 75 -15.53 -1.24 21.80
C VAL A 75 -15.18 -0.69 20.42
N LYS A 76 -14.86 0.61 20.32
CA LYS A 76 -14.46 1.22 19.03
C LYS A 76 -13.20 0.57 18.46
N SER A 77 -12.20 0.27 19.29
CA SER A 77 -11.00 -0.45 18.87
C SER A 77 -11.32 -1.87 18.40
N ALA A 78 -12.16 -2.61 19.12
CA ALA A 78 -12.52 -3.99 18.75
C ALA A 78 -13.28 -4.04 17.40
N LEU A 79 -14.22 -3.11 17.18
CA LEU A 79 -14.93 -2.98 15.90
C LEU A 79 -13.97 -2.63 14.75
N ALA A 80 -13.01 -1.73 14.99
CA ALA A 80 -12.03 -1.32 13.99
C ALA A 80 -11.06 -2.44 13.59
N LEU A 81 -10.88 -3.46 14.44
CA LEU A 81 -10.05 -4.63 14.16
C LEU A 81 -10.82 -5.75 13.44
N SER A 82 -12.15 -5.70 13.42
CA SER A 82 -12.97 -6.75 12.81
C SER A 82 -13.11 -6.58 11.31
N LYS A 83 -12.65 -7.56 10.52
CA LYS A 83 -12.72 -7.58 9.05
C LYS A 83 -14.15 -7.35 8.50
N ASN A 84 -15.18 -7.74 9.26
CA ASN A 84 -16.57 -7.73 8.81
C ASN A 84 -17.26 -6.36 8.99
N VAL A 85 -16.73 -5.51 9.87
CA VAL A 85 -17.37 -4.24 10.26
C VAL A 85 -16.42 -3.04 10.30
N SER A 86 -15.10 -3.25 10.28
CA SER A 86 -14.08 -2.18 10.36
C SER A 86 -14.16 -1.17 9.22
N ALA A 87 -14.76 -1.58 8.11
CA ALA A 87 -14.90 -0.76 6.92
C ALA A 87 -16.10 0.20 6.95
N PHE A 88 -16.92 0.15 8.00
CA PHE A 88 -18.15 0.95 8.12
C PHE A 88 -18.07 1.87 9.34
N ASP A 89 -18.62 3.07 9.21
CA ASP A 89 -18.70 4.03 10.31
C ASP A 89 -19.77 3.61 11.31
N ILE A 90 -19.33 2.90 12.35
CA ILE A 90 -20.16 2.52 13.49
C ILE A 90 -19.78 3.44 14.65
N ASN A 91 -20.69 4.35 14.97
CA ASN A 91 -20.57 5.20 16.14
C ASN A 91 -20.95 4.43 17.40
N VAL A 92 -20.15 4.63 18.44
CA VAL A 92 -20.25 3.93 19.72
C VAL A 92 -20.38 4.96 20.82
N ASP A 93 -21.44 4.86 21.62
CA ASP A 93 -21.57 5.57 22.89
C ASP A 93 -21.71 4.57 24.03
N SER A 94 -21.14 4.90 25.17
CA SER A 94 -21.29 4.12 26.39
C SER A 94 -21.75 5.00 27.55
N SER A 95 -22.70 4.50 28.33
CA SER A 95 -23.10 5.10 29.60
C SER A 95 -23.45 4.03 30.62
N GLY A 96 -22.69 3.96 31.73
CA GLY A 96 -22.98 3.03 32.83
C GLY A 96 -22.87 1.55 32.47
N GLY A 97 -22.10 1.22 31.42
CA GLY A 97 -21.99 -0.13 30.87
C GLY A 97 -23.04 -0.49 29.82
N VAL A 98 -23.96 0.42 29.49
CA VAL A 98 -24.87 0.28 28.34
C VAL A 98 -24.20 0.89 27.11
N VAL A 99 -23.97 0.07 26.08
CA VAL A 99 -23.37 0.50 24.82
C VAL A 99 -24.47 0.70 23.78
N THR A 100 -24.46 1.82 23.08
CA THR A 100 -25.36 2.08 21.95
C THR A 100 -24.55 2.12 20.67
N LEU A 101 -24.90 1.26 19.71
CA LEU A 101 -24.28 1.20 18.39
C LEU A 101 -25.19 1.88 17.37
N ARG A 102 -24.65 2.83 16.60
CA ARG A 102 -25.35 3.53 15.51
C ARG A 102 -24.49 3.54 14.26
N GLY A 103 -25.13 3.55 13.09
CA GLY A 103 -24.43 3.55 11.80
C GLY A 103 -25.20 2.75 10.76
N THR A 104 -24.55 2.50 9.63
CA THR A 104 -25.13 1.77 8.51
C THR A 104 -24.18 0.67 8.04
N VAL A 105 -24.70 -0.53 7.82
CA VAL A 105 -23.92 -1.71 7.39
C VAL A 105 -24.62 -2.44 6.22
N PRO A 106 -23.90 -3.21 5.39
CA PRO A 106 -24.44 -3.79 4.16
C PRO A 106 -25.31 -5.03 4.37
N SER A 107 -25.31 -5.61 5.58
CA SER A 107 -26.00 -6.87 5.83
C SER A 107 -26.45 -7.01 7.28
N GLN A 108 -27.48 -7.84 7.48
CA GLN A 108 -27.92 -8.23 8.82
C GLN A 108 -26.84 -9.01 9.59
N GLU A 109 -25.94 -9.69 8.87
CA GLU A 109 -24.81 -10.40 9.47
C GLU A 109 -23.77 -9.44 10.04
N SER A 110 -23.36 -8.42 9.28
CA SER A 110 -22.50 -7.33 9.78
C SER A 110 -23.09 -6.64 11.01
N ARG A 111 -24.43 -6.42 11.01
CA ARG A 111 -25.14 -5.86 12.16
C ARG A 111 -25.09 -6.76 13.40
N ARG A 112 -25.19 -8.08 13.24
CA ARG A 112 -25.10 -9.07 14.32
C ARG A 112 -23.67 -9.12 14.87
N ILE A 113 -22.67 -9.21 13.99
CA ILE A 113 -21.25 -9.27 14.37
C ILE A 113 -20.84 -8.03 15.17
N ALA A 114 -21.29 -6.83 14.77
CA ALA A 114 -21.02 -5.61 15.52
C ALA A 114 -21.58 -5.66 16.95
N GLU A 115 -22.76 -6.26 17.13
CA GLU A 115 -23.39 -6.43 18.44
C GLU A 115 -22.62 -7.42 19.32
N GLU A 116 -22.19 -8.54 18.74
CA GLU A 116 -21.41 -9.57 19.43
C GLU A 116 -20.07 -9.03 19.91
N ILE A 117 -19.32 -8.33 19.05
CA ILE A 117 -18.05 -7.69 19.41
C ILE A 117 -18.23 -6.69 20.57
N ALA A 118 -19.29 -5.87 20.51
CA ALA A 118 -19.57 -4.92 21.58
C ALA A 118 -19.94 -5.63 22.89
N ARG A 119 -20.72 -6.71 22.81
CA ARG A 119 -21.15 -7.51 23.97
C ARG A 119 -19.99 -8.21 24.66
N ASP A 120 -19.01 -8.68 23.91
CA ASP A 120 -17.82 -9.39 24.41
C ASP A 120 -16.74 -8.46 24.98
N THR A 121 -16.93 -7.14 24.87
CA THR A 121 -15.97 -6.17 25.40
C THR A 121 -16.11 -5.99 26.91
N ASP A 122 -14.99 -6.10 27.64
CA ASP A 122 -14.94 -5.90 29.10
C ASP A 122 -15.59 -4.59 29.55
N GLY A 123 -16.57 -4.71 30.47
CA GLY A 123 -17.28 -3.57 31.06
C GLY A 123 -18.63 -3.26 30.39
N VAL A 124 -18.98 -3.98 29.32
CA VAL A 124 -20.29 -3.91 28.69
C VAL A 124 -21.28 -4.83 29.42
N LYS A 125 -22.44 -4.28 29.76
CA LYS A 125 -23.55 -4.98 30.45
C LYS A 125 -24.74 -5.20 29.53
N GLU A 126 -24.99 -4.24 28.64
CA GLU A 126 -26.10 -4.25 27.69
C GLU A 126 -25.66 -3.57 26.39
N VAL A 127 -26.15 -4.07 25.25
CA VAL A 127 -25.92 -3.47 23.93
C VAL A 127 -27.26 -3.10 23.32
N LYS A 128 -27.41 -1.83 22.94
CA LYS A 128 -28.52 -1.27 22.18
C LYS A 128 -28.07 -1.12 20.72
N ASN A 129 -28.41 -2.11 19.91
CA ASN A 129 -28.02 -2.16 18.50
C ASN A 129 -29.03 -1.39 17.62
N GLN A 130 -28.72 -0.12 17.35
CA GLN A 130 -29.49 0.79 16.49
C GLN A 130 -28.85 0.95 15.10
N ILE A 131 -28.02 0.00 14.67
CA ILE A 131 -27.42 -0.01 13.33
C ILE A 131 -28.51 -0.29 12.28
N SER A 132 -28.52 0.50 11.20
CA SER A 132 -29.38 0.30 10.04
C SER A 132 -28.73 -0.62 9.00
N VAL A 133 -29.52 -1.44 8.32
CA VAL A 133 -29.04 -2.30 7.23
C VAL A 133 -29.40 -1.65 5.91
N ASP A 134 -28.39 -1.34 5.10
CA ASP A 134 -28.52 -0.81 3.75
C ASP A 134 -27.55 -1.57 2.83
N HIS A 135 -28.09 -2.42 1.95
CA HIS A 135 -27.30 -3.23 1.03
C HIS A 135 -26.47 -2.40 0.02
N SER A 136 -26.74 -1.10 -0.10
CA SER A 136 -25.95 -0.17 -0.92
C SER A 136 -24.86 0.57 -0.15
N ALA A 137 -24.74 0.33 1.16
CA ALA A 137 -23.73 0.95 2.01
C ALA A 137 -22.33 0.65 1.50
N LYS A 138 -21.62 1.71 1.10
CA LYS A 138 -20.24 1.62 0.63
C LYS A 138 -19.28 1.64 1.81
N PRO A 139 -18.26 0.76 1.84
CA PRO A 139 -17.13 0.88 2.75
C PRO A 139 -16.53 2.28 2.74
N ASP A 140 -16.21 2.84 3.90
CA ASP A 140 -15.38 4.04 3.98
C ASP A 140 -13.95 3.66 3.52
N PRO A 141 -13.44 4.24 2.41
CA PRO A 141 -12.12 3.90 1.90
C PRO A 141 -10.97 4.12 2.89
N GLN A 142 -11.12 5.03 3.86
CA GLN A 142 -10.11 5.31 4.87
C GLN A 142 -10.12 4.26 6.00
N MET A 143 -11.29 3.71 6.34
CA MET A 143 -11.46 2.73 7.42
C MET A 143 -11.44 1.28 6.94
N ALA A 144 -11.79 1.03 5.68
CA ALA A 144 -11.71 -0.28 5.02
C ALA A 144 -10.29 -0.88 5.07
N ASN A 145 -9.28 -0.04 5.25
CA ASN A 145 -7.89 -0.46 5.25
C ASN A 145 -7.38 -0.87 6.63
N LEU A 146 -8.07 -0.61 7.76
CA LEU A 146 -7.46 -0.88 9.07
C LEU A 146 -7.34 -2.38 9.37
N GLY A 147 -8.43 -3.16 9.22
CA GLY A 147 -8.39 -4.62 9.36
C GLY A 147 -7.51 -5.29 8.31
N THR A 148 -7.50 -4.76 7.09
CA THR A 148 -6.61 -5.22 6.01
C THR A 148 -5.15 -4.96 6.35
N ARG A 149 -4.79 -3.76 6.84
CA ARG A 149 -3.43 -3.43 7.26
C ARG A 149 -2.94 -4.26 8.44
N VAL A 150 -3.82 -4.58 9.38
CA VAL A 150 -3.49 -5.50 10.49
C VAL A 150 -3.21 -6.90 9.94
N SER A 151 -4.05 -7.39 9.02
CA SER A 151 -3.85 -8.68 8.36
C SER A 151 -2.55 -8.71 7.54
N ASP A 152 -2.28 -7.66 6.77
CA ASP A 152 -1.06 -7.52 5.97
C ASP A 152 0.18 -7.46 6.86
N LEU A 153 0.10 -6.79 8.02
CA LEU A 153 1.18 -6.75 9.01
C LEU A 153 1.43 -8.14 9.62
N GLU A 154 0.38 -8.88 9.94
CA GLU A 154 0.50 -10.26 10.41
C GLU A 154 1.14 -11.17 9.36
N LEU A 155 0.69 -11.08 8.09
CA LEU A 155 1.26 -11.83 6.97
C LEU A 155 2.73 -11.49 6.78
N ARG A 156 3.09 -10.20 6.78
CA ARG A 156 4.47 -9.74 6.69
C ARG A 156 5.32 -10.35 7.81
N THR A 157 4.84 -10.29 9.05
CA THR A 157 5.57 -10.79 10.23
C THR A 157 5.79 -12.30 10.17
N ARG A 158 4.78 -13.07 9.77
CA ARG A 158 4.91 -14.53 9.64
C ARG A 158 5.85 -14.93 8.49
N LEU A 159 5.82 -14.17 7.39
CA LEU A 159 6.69 -14.42 6.26
C LEU A 159 8.14 -14.13 6.62
N ASP A 160 8.39 -12.98 7.25
CA ASP A 160 9.70 -12.57 7.79
C ASP A 160 10.27 -13.68 8.70
N ASP A 161 9.50 -14.14 9.69
CA ASP A 161 9.88 -15.23 10.60
C ASP A 161 10.12 -16.58 9.89
N THR A 162 9.40 -16.85 8.79
CA THR A 162 9.58 -18.10 8.02
C THR A 162 10.85 -18.05 7.17
N LEU A 163 11.13 -16.91 6.54
CA LEU A 163 12.35 -16.71 5.75
C LEU A 163 13.60 -16.71 6.64
N ASP A 164 13.52 -16.08 7.82
CA ASP A 164 14.61 -16.07 8.81
C ASP A 164 14.96 -17.47 9.34
N LYS A 165 13.97 -18.36 9.42
CA LYS A 165 14.16 -19.76 9.85
C LYS A 165 14.74 -20.64 8.75
N ASP A 166 14.60 -20.24 7.49
CA ASP A 166 15.16 -20.96 6.37
C ASP A 166 16.66 -20.67 6.28
N SER A 167 17.48 -21.67 6.60
CA SER A 167 18.94 -21.51 6.68
C SER A 167 19.58 -21.12 5.35
N SER A 168 18.91 -21.36 4.21
CA SER A 168 19.41 -20.89 2.91
C SER A 168 19.03 -19.44 2.58
N LEU A 169 18.12 -18.81 3.32
CA LEU A 169 17.61 -17.46 3.03
C LEU A 169 17.94 -16.43 4.12
N ARG A 170 18.38 -16.89 5.30
CA ARG A 170 18.60 -16.04 6.48
C ARG A 170 19.69 -14.97 6.29
N ASP A 171 20.67 -15.24 5.43
CA ASP A 171 21.79 -14.31 5.18
C ASP A 171 21.51 -13.38 3.98
N ASP A 172 20.33 -13.48 3.36
CA ASP A 172 19.93 -12.65 2.23
C ASP A 172 19.16 -11.39 2.65
N ASP A 173 19.44 -10.26 2.00
CA ASP A 173 18.73 -8.99 2.20
C ASP A 173 17.40 -9.00 1.43
N ILE A 174 16.44 -9.80 1.90
CA ILE A 174 15.09 -9.90 1.33
C ILE A 174 14.17 -8.89 2.01
N LYS A 175 13.73 -7.89 1.24
CA LYS A 175 12.70 -6.93 1.64
C LYS A 175 11.31 -7.45 1.30
N ILE A 176 10.45 -7.49 2.32
CA ILE A 176 9.07 -7.96 2.22
C ILE A 176 8.10 -6.79 2.40
N ASP A 177 7.26 -6.56 1.40
CA ASP A 177 6.12 -5.64 1.45
C ASP A 177 4.81 -6.41 1.21
N VAL A 178 3.78 -6.16 2.03
CA VAL A 178 2.47 -6.83 1.91
C VAL A 178 1.38 -5.78 1.85
N GLN A 179 0.55 -5.83 0.81
CA GLN A 179 -0.57 -4.91 0.62
C GLN A 179 -1.79 -5.66 0.09
N ASN A 180 -2.90 -5.60 0.82
CA ASN A 180 -4.17 -6.23 0.48
C ASN A 180 -4.06 -7.75 0.21
N GLY A 181 -3.14 -8.43 0.91
CA GLY A 181 -2.81 -9.84 0.70
C GLY A 181 -1.93 -10.13 -0.53
N VAL A 182 -1.34 -9.10 -1.16
CA VAL A 182 -0.33 -9.27 -2.21
C VAL A 182 1.05 -9.08 -1.60
N VAL A 183 1.92 -10.08 -1.75
CA VAL A 183 3.30 -10.05 -1.27
C VAL A 183 4.21 -9.58 -2.39
N ASN A 184 5.07 -8.61 -2.12
CA ASN A 184 6.19 -8.23 -2.98
C ASN A 184 7.49 -8.61 -2.28
N LEU A 185 8.31 -9.41 -2.95
CA LEU A 185 9.64 -9.81 -2.51
C LEU A 185 10.65 -9.06 -3.38
N ASP A 186 11.42 -8.17 -2.77
CA ASP A 186 12.47 -7.38 -3.42
C ASP A 186 13.79 -7.60 -2.67
N GLY A 187 14.93 -7.50 -3.36
CA GLY A 187 16.22 -7.71 -2.70
C GLY A 187 17.18 -8.50 -3.57
N GLU A 188 18.18 -9.07 -2.90
CA GLU A 188 19.24 -9.87 -3.54
C GLU A 188 19.41 -11.20 -2.83
N VAL A 189 19.48 -12.28 -3.61
CA VAL A 189 19.73 -13.65 -3.17
C VAL A 189 20.95 -14.22 -3.89
N ASP A 190 21.64 -15.22 -3.34
CA ASP A 190 22.84 -15.77 -3.96
C ASP A 190 22.56 -16.68 -5.17
N THR A 191 21.39 -17.32 -5.19
CA THR A 191 21.04 -18.35 -6.19
C THR A 191 19.61 -18.23 -6.71
N THR A 192 19.34 -18.84 -7.88
CA THR A 192 17.97 -18.91 -8.42
C THR A 192 17.10 -19.87 -7.58
N GLU A 193 17.72 -20.84 -6.94
CA GLU A 193 17.09 -21.78 -6.03
C GLU A 193 16.53 -21.06 -4.80
N GLU A 194 17.30 -20.14 -4.21
CA GLU A 194 16.86 -19.27 -3.11
C GLU A 194 15.72 -18.33 -3.55
N LYS A 195 15.82 -17.74 -4.76
CA LYS A 195 14.73 -16.95 -5.34
C LYS A 195 13.41 -17.75 -5.39
N ARG A 196 13.45 -19.01 -5.83
CA ARG A 196 12.28 -19.89 -5.88
C ARG A 196 11.82 -20.33 -4.49
N ALA A 197 12.76 -20.59 -3.59
CA ALA A 197 12.46 -20.98 -2.22
C ALA A 197 11.69 -19.87 -1.50
N ALA A 198 12.13 -18.61 -1.60
CA ALA A 198 11.44 -17.47 -1.00
C ALA A 198 9.98 -17.34 -1.48
N GLU A 199 9.74 -17.51 -2.78
CA GLU A 199 8.38 -17.53 -3.35
C GLU A 199 7.55 -18.71 -2.85
N ALA A 200 8.14 -19.91 -2.77
CA ALA A 200 7.45 -21.09 -2.25
C ALA A 200 7.09 -20.93 -0.76
N GLN A 201 7.95 -20.30 0.04
CA GLN A 201 7.68 -19.99 1.45
C GLN A 201 6.53 -18.98 1.57
N ALA A 202 6.48 -17.96 0.70
CA ALA A 202 5.35 -17.04 0.67
C ALA A 202 4.04 -17.78 0.43
N TRP A 203 3.95 -18.61 -0.61
CA TRP A 203 2.73 -19.38 -0.92
C TRP A 203 2.26 -20.36 0.16
N ARG A 204 3.10 -20.69 1.16
CA ARG A 204 2.69 -21.56 2.29
C ARG A 204 1.79 -20.84 3.28
N LEU A 205 1.79 -19.51 3.32
CA LEU A 205 0.94 -18.76 4.24
C LEU A 205 -0.48 -18.65 3.67
N ASN A 206 -1.47 -18.97 4.51
CA ASN A 206 -2.88 -18.77 4.16
C ASN A 206 -3.18 -17.28 4.01
N ASP A 207 -4.23 -16.95 3.24
CA ASP A 207 -4.72 -15.59 2.98
C ASP A 207 -3.87 -14.72 2.02
N ILE A 208 -2.83 -15.27 1.40
CA ILE A 208 -2.12 -14.62 0.28
C ILE A 208 -2.92 -14.78 -1.01
N LYS A 209 -3.07 -13.67 -1.73
CA LYS A 209 -3.77 -13.61 -3.02
C LYS A 209 -2.83 -13.68 -4.22
N ASP A 210 -1.64 -13.09 -4.07
CA ASP A 210 -0.65 -12.97 -5.15
C ASP A 210 0.75 -12.78 -4.56
N VAL A 211 1.78 -13.25 -5.27
CA VAL A 211 3.18 -13.12 -4.89
C VAL A 211 3.96 -12.58 -6.09
N ARG A 212 4.58 -11.42 -5.90
CA ARG A 212 5.46 -10.78 -6.90
C ARG A 212 6.91 -10.93 -6.46
N ASN A 213 7.62 -11.81 -7.15
CA ASN A 213 9.01 -12.14 -6.85
C ASN A 213 9.96 -11.34 -7.74
N ASN A 214 10.42 -10.20 -7.23
CA ASN A 214 11.39 -9.30 -7.88
C ASN A 214 12.81 -9.47 -7.31
N LEU A 215 13.10 -10.61 -6.65
CA LEU A 215 14.44 -10.88 -6.13
C LEU A 215 15.45 -11.00 -7.28
N ARG A 216 16.61 -10.38 -7.11
CA ARG A 216 17.73 -10.47 -8.04
C ARG A 216 18.76 -11.46 -7.53
N VAL A 217 19.37 -12.23 -8.42
CA VAL A 217 20.44 -13.15 -8.04
C VAL A 217 21.77 -12.38 -8.08
N LYS A 218 22.57 -12.41 -7.01
CA LYS A 218 23.85 -11.69 -6.93
C LYS A 218 24.75 -12.13 -8.09
N GLY A 219 25.28 -11.16 -8.83
CA GLY A 219 26.09 -11.42 -10.03
C GLY A 219 25.30 -11.81 -11.29
N GLN A 220 23.98 -12.06 -11.19
CA GLN A 220 23.09 -11.98 -12.34
C GLN A 220 22.48 -10.59 -12.41
N GLU A 221 23.19 -9.66 -13.05
CA GLU A 221 22.52 -8.45 -13.54
C GLU A 221 21.35 -8.87 -14.45
N GLU A 222 20.13 -8.48 -14.10
CA GLU A 222 18.99 -8.47 -15.01
C GLU A 222 19.28 -7.42 -16.09
N THR A 223 20.12 -7.78 -17.05
CA THR A 223 20.26 -6.99 -18.25
C THR A 223 19.06 -7.31 -19.14
N ASP A 224 18.18 -6.33 -19.31
CA ASP A 224 17.22 -6.18 -20.42
C ASP A 224 17.91 -6.08 -21.80
N GLN A 225 19.12 -6.65 -21.93
CA GLN A 225 19.92 -6.75 -23.14
C GLN A 225 20.27 -8.22 -23.38
N PRO A 226 20.35 -8.67 -24.63
CA PRO A 226 20.55 -10.07 -24.98
C PRO A 226 21.82 -10.62 -24.33
N LYS A 227 21.63 -11.42 -23.27
CA LYS A 227 22.66 -12.27 -22.63
C LYS A 227 22.91 -13.57 -23.39
N ASP A 228 22.42 -13.68 -24.63
CA ASP A 228 22.73 -14.82 -25.47
C ASP A 228 23.79 -14.41 -26.49
N GLU A 229 24.99 -14.98 -26.38
CA GLU A 229 26.04 -14.81 -27.39
C GLU A 229 25.53 -15.19 -28.79
N LEU A 230 24.57 -16.12 -28.89
CA LEU A 230 23.90 -16.47 -30.12
C LEU A 230 23.04 -15.32 -30.66
N ALA A 231 22.28 -14.63 -29.80
CA ALA A 231 21.51 -13.46 -30.20
C ALA A 231 22.42 -12.32 -30.70
N LYS A 232 23.56 -12.09 -30.02
CA LYS A 232 24.55 -11.10 -30.48
C LYS A 232 25.17 -11.46 -31.82
N ARG A 233 25.48 -12.74 -32.07
CA ARG A 233 25.98 -13.20 -33.38
C ARG A 233 24.94 -13.02 -34.48
N VAL A 234 23.69 -13.38 -34.22
CA VAL A 234 22.58 -13.17 -35.16
C VAL A 234 22.35 -11.69 -35.43
N GLU A 235 22.33 -10.87 -34.40
CA GLU A 235 22.19 -9.42 -34.51
C GLU A 235 23.32 -8.81 -35.34
N PHE A 236 24.57 -9.22 -35.07
CA PHE A 236 25.74 -8.81 -35.86
C PHE A 236 25.60 -9.21 -37.33
N GLU A 237 25.18 -10.44 -37.63
CA GLU A 237 25.03 -10.94 -39.01
C GLU A 237 23.94 -10.17 -39.76
N LEU A 238 22.82 -9.87 -39.10
CA LEU A 238 21.73 -9.09 -39.67
C LEU A 238 22.19 -7.66 -40.00
N TYR A 239 22.89 -6.97 -39.09
CA TYR A 239 23.42 -5.63 -39.36
C TYR A 239 24.56 -5.62 -40.39
N SER A 240 25.42 -6.65 -40.39
CA SER A 240 26.56 -6.78 -41.31
C SER A 240 26.12 -6.97 -42.75
N SER A 241 24.96 -7.62 -42.98
CA SER A 241 24.39 -7.84 -44.31
C SER A 241 24.09 -6.54 -45.10
N ARG A 242 24.05 -5.37 -44.42
CA ARG A 242 23.65 -4.06 -44.97
C ARG A 242 22.28 -4.05 -45.67
N ALA A 243 21.50 -5.11 -45.52
CA ALA A 243 20.21 -5.28 -46.18
C ALA A 243 19.08 -4.52 -45.47
N PHE A 244 19.30 -4.06 -44.24
CA PHE A 244 18.31 -3.42 -43.38
C PHE A 244 18.78 -2.03 -42.95
N ASN A 245 17.88 -1.05 -42.95
CA ASN A 245 18.22 0.34 -42.63
C ASN A 245 17.55 0.75 -41.30
N LEU A 246 18.38 0.85 -40.26
CA LEU A 246 18.26 1.63 -39.01
C LEU A 246 17.09 1.39 -38.04
N GLU A 247 16.14 0.50 -38.31
CA GLU A 247 15.19 0.07 -37.27
C GLU A 247 15.73 -1.16 -36.53
N PRO A 248 15.71 -1.17 -35.18
CA PRO A 248 16.24 -2.29 -34.41
C PRO A 248 15.30 -3.48 -34.54
N ILE A 249 15.73 -4.48 -35.32
CA ILE A 249 15.19 -5.83 -35.20
C ILE A 249 15.63 -6.35 -33.83
N ASN A 250 14.67 -6.61 -32.95
CA ASN A 250 14.93 -7.19 -31.65
C ASN A 250 15.19 -8.69 -31.83
N VAL A 251 16.38 -9.12 -31.46
CA VAL A 251 16.79 -10.52 -31.52
C VAL A 251 16.84 -11.10 -30.11
N ARG A 252 16.06 -12.16 -29.87
CA ARG A 252 16.12 -12.94 -28.63
C ARG A 252 16.51 -14.36 -28.97
N SER A 253 17.25 -15.02 -28.08
CA SER A 253 17.61 -16.42 -28.24
C SER A 253 17.48 -17.16 -26.92
N SER A 254 17.04 -18.42 -27.00
CA SER A 254 16.97 -19.35 -25.87
C SER A 254 17.16 -20.78 -26.36
N GLN A 255 18.14 -21.49 -25.80
CA GLN A 255 18.43 -22.92 -26.07
C GLN A 255 18.63 -23.27 -27.57
N GLY A 256 19.11 -22.32 -28.37
CA GLY A 256 19.30 -22.47 -29.82
C GLY A 256 18.06 -22.11 -30.66
N VAL A 257 16.98 -21.64 -30.05
CA VAL A 257 15.82 -21.08 -30.75
C VAL A 257 15.96 -19.56 -30.81
N VAL A 258 15.99 -19.00 -32.02
CA VAL A 258 16.08 -17.56 -32.26
C VAL A 258 14.69 -16.99 -32.54
N ILE A 259 14.36 -15.87 -31.91
CA ILE A 259 13.11 -15.13 -32.13
C ILE A 259 13.47 -13.74 -32.67
N LEU A 260 12.93 -13.42 -33.85
CA LEU A 260 13.06 -12.11 -34.48
C LEU A 260 11.75 -11.34 -34.31
N ASP A 261 11.80 -10.19 -33.65
CA ASP A 261 10.67 -9.29 -33.47
C ASP A 261 11.04 -7.89 -33.99
N GLY A 262 10.08 -7.17 -34.57
CA GLY A 262 10.33 -5.84 -35.13
C GLY A 262 9.56 -5.58 -36.42
N GLN A 263 9.95 -4.51 -37.10
CA GLN A 263 9.35 -4.06 -38.35
C GLN A 263 10.37 -4.14 -39.49
N VAL A 264 9.88 -4.49 -40.68
CA VAL A 264 10.65 -4.53 -41.93
C VAL A 264 9.81 -3.90 -43.04
N ARG A 265 10.45 -3.41 -44.11
CA ARG A 265 9.75 -2.65 -45.17
C ARG A 265 9.07 -3.52 -46.19
N SER A 266 9.51 -4.76 -46.34
CA SER A 266 8.99 -5.67 -47.37
C SER A 266 8.95 -7.12 -46.89
N GLN A 267 8.16 -7.93 -47.58
CA GLN A 267 8.17 -9.38 -47.38
C GLN A 267 9.54 -9.99 -47.73
N ALA A 268 10.27 -9.40 -48.68
CA ALA A 268 11.61 -9.84 -49.04
C ALA A 268 12.60 -9.66 -47.87
N GLU A 269 12.54 -8.52 -47.18
CA GLU A 269 13.35 -8.27 -45.96
C GLU A 269 12.99 -9.25 -44.84
N LYS A 270 11.69 -9.50 -44.63
CA LYS A 270 11.23 -10.50 -43.64
C LYS A 270 11.84 -11.88 -43.90
N ILE A 271 11.77 -12.36 -45.14
CA ILE A 271 12.29 -13.68 -45.54
C ILE A 271 13.82 -13.72 -45.39
N LEU A 272 14.51 -12.67 -45.84
CA LEU A 272 15.96 -12.58 -45.76
C LEU A 272 16.45 -12.60 -44.30
N ALA A 273 15.79 -11.86 -43.40
CA ALA A 273 16.14 -11.85 -41.98
C ALA A 273 15.98 -13.24 -41.34
N GLY A 274 14.91 -13.96 -41.69
CA GLY A 274 14.71 -15.33 -41.22
C GLY A 274 15.79 -16.29 -41.72
N LYS A 275 16.23 -16.13 -42.98
CA LYS A 275 17.29 -16.95 -43.57
C LYS A 275 18.65 -16.65 -42.93
N LEU A 276 19.03 -15.39 -42.83
CA LEU A 276 20.30 -14.98 -42.21
C LEU A 276 20.39 -15.45 -40.76
N ALA A 277 19.31 -15.31 -39.99
CA ALA A 277 19.29 -15.81 -38.61
C ALA A 277 19.41 -17.34 -38.54
N HIS A 278 18.86 -18.08 -39.51
CA HIS A 278 18.96 -19.54 -39.54
C HIS A 278 20.38 -20.02 -39.87
N ASP A 279 21.13 -19.26 -40.68
CA ASP A 279 22.46 -19.64 -41.16
C ASP A 279 23.58 -19.41 -40.11
N VAL A 280 23.24 -18.80 -38.95
CA VAL A 280 24.18 -18.59 -37.84
C VAL A 280 24.45 -19.88 -37.07
N ASP A 281 25.72 -20.16 -36.82
CA ASP A 281 26.14 -21.34 -36.05
C ASP A 281 25.57 -21.36 -34.63
N GLY A 282 24.98 -22.50 -34.26
CA GLY A 282 24.26 -22.72 -33.00
C GLY A 282 22.74 -22.50 -33.08
N VAL A 283 22.19 -22.04 -34.21
CA VAL A 283 20.73 -21.90 -34.39
C VAL A 283 20.11 -23.23 -34.78
N LYS A 284 19.16 -23.70 -33.97
CA LYS A 284 18.37 -24.92 -34.20
C LYS A 284 17.03 -24.62 -34.89
N SER A 285 16.46 -23.45 -34.62
CA SER A 285 15.19 -23.02 -35.20
C SER A 285 15.04 -21.50 -35.11
N VAL A 286 14.36 -20.90 -36.09
CA VAL A 286 14.06 -19.47 -36.12
C VAL A 286 12.56 -19.24 -36.10
N LYS A 287 12.09 -18.40 -35.18
CA LYS A 287 10.73 -17.88 -35.13
C LYS A 287 10.73 -16.43 -35.60
N ASN A 288 10.28 -16.22 -36.84
CA ASN A 288 10.26 -14.91 -37.47
C ASN A 288 8.91 -14.20 -37.28
N ASN A 289 8.83 -13.34 -36.26
CA ASN A 289 7.65 -12.54 -35.94
C ASN A 289 7.72 -11.12 -36.53
N LEU A 290 8.62 -10.86 -37.49
CA LEU A 290 8.75 -9.54 -38.10
C LEU A 290 7.44 -9.14 -38.79
N SER A 291 7.05 -7.88 -38.63
CA SER A 291 5.89 -7.30 -39.30
C SER A 291 6.33 -6.48 -40.50
N VAL A 292 5.69 -6.69 -41.66
CA VAL A 292 5.94 -5.85 -42.84
C VAL A 292 5.11 -4.58 -42.69
N MET A 293 5.76 -3.43 -42.73
CA MET A 293 5.08 -2.14 -42.78
C MET A 293 4.22 -2.07 -44.05
N PRO A 294 2.97 -1.62 -43.97
CA PRO A 294 2.18 -1.32 -45.16
C PRO A 294 2.94 -0.27 -45.98
N GLU A 295 3.25 -0.59 -47.23
CA GLU A 295 3.83 0.36 -48.16
C GLU A 295 2.86 1.55 -48.26
N ALA A 296 3.35 2.77 -47.99
CA ALA A 296 2.54 3.97 -48.13
C ALA A 296 2.02 4.00 -49.57
N GLU A 297 0.69 4.04 -49.73
CA GLU A 297 0.08 4.07 -51.06
C GLU A 297 0.74 5.17 -51.89
N PRO A 298 1.16 4.90 -53.14
CA PRO A 298 1.69 5.93 -54.00
C PRO A 298 0.62 7.01 -54.14
N SER A 299 0.90 8.19 -53.58
CA SER A 299 0.05 9.37 -53.72
C SER A 299 -0.25 9.56 -55.20
N ALA A 300 -1.54 9.50 -55.55
CA ALA A 300 -2.01 9.60 -56.93
C ALA A 300 -1.34 10.80 -57.64
N PRO A 301 -0.97 10.65 -58.93
CA PRO A 301 -0.33 11.74 -59.67
C PRO A 301 -1.23 12.97 -59.63
N SER A 302 -0.66 14.09 -59.19
CA SER A 302 -1.31 15.39 -59.14
C SER A 302 -1.69 15.78 -60.57
N THR A 303 -2.96 15.62 -60.94
CA THR A 303 -3.47 16.20 -62.18
C THR A 303 -3.53 17.71 -61.98
N GLN A 304 -2.53 18.44 -62.48
CA GLN A 304 -2.68 19.86 -62.73
C GLN A 304 -3.79 20.04 -63.77
N PRO A 305 -4.80 20.90 -63.54
CA PRO A 305 -5.73 21.27 -64.59
C PRO A 305 -4.99 22.16 -65.58
N THR A 306 -4.85 21.67 -66.81
CA THR A 306 -4.68 22.55 -67.98
C THR A 306 -6.03 23.16 -68.28
N GLU A 307 -6.17 24.46 -68.01
CA GLU A 307 -6.96 25.41 -68.82
C GLU A 307 -6.61 26.85 -68.43
#